data_AF-A0A1I5D045-F1
#
_entry.id   AF-A0A1I5D045-F1
#
_cell.length_a   1.000
_cell.length_b   1.000
_cell.length_c   1.000
_cell.angle_alpha   90.00
_cell.angle_beta   90.00
_cell.angle_gamma   90.00
#
_symmetry.space_group_name_H-M   'P 1'
#
loop_
_entity.id
_entity.type
_entity.pdbx_description
1 polymer ?
#
loop_
_entity_poly.entity_id
_entity_poly.type
_entity_poly.pdbx_seq_one_letter_code
_entity_poly.pdbx_strand_id
1 'polypeptide(L)'
;MSKTLKKLIFPITPLVVIAALSILYTIYVLIIVFNSEPEAALIGAVVGAITLSILVFYIIDRILVRMISYKVIVIGELVLGILIAVSITHNESTIDINITTNKDYIVVLFDSDENALTDFKINGVFGKEISVYNHIIHLDSNLYNNEALRINTPEWAGFIQEDGTIRLNEKPVKYILRTHRTQNLQGLTIDSLKQEIEKE
;
A
#
# COMPACT_ATOMS: atom_id res chain seq x y z
N MET A 1 36.24 14.72 25.06
CA MET A 1 35.90 14.10 23.77
C MET A 1 37.09 14.25 22.82
N SER A 2 37.63 13.16 22.28
CA SER A 2 38.80 13.22 21.38
C SER A 2 38.48 14.02 20.11
N LYS A 3 39.48 14.71 19.54
CA LYS A 3 39.31 15.52 18.31
C LYS A 3 38.73 14.68 17.15
N THR A 4 39.04 13.40 17.10
CA THR A 4 38.53 12.43 16.12
C THR A 4 37.04 12.17 16.29
N LEU A 5 36.54 11.96 17.52
CA LEU A 5 35.11 11.74 17.76
C LEU A 5 34.27 12.98 17.41
N LYS A 6 34.81 14.17 17.67
CA LYS A 6 34.16 15.44 17.31
C LYS A 6 34.04 15.63 15.80
N LYS A 7 35.07 15.24 15.03
CA LYS A 7 35.05 15.30 13.56
C LYS A 7 34.15 14.24 12.91
N LEU A 8 33.83 13.18 13.65
CA LEU A 8 32.90 12.14 13.20
C LEU A 8 31.45 12.61 13.33
N ILE A 9 31.09 13.20 14.47
CA ILE A 9 29.71 13.60 14.78
C ILE A 9 29.36 14.99 14.20
N PHE A 10 30.31 15.93 14.20
CA PHE A 10 30.06 17.29 13.74
C PHE A 10 30.61 17.54 12.32
N PRO A 11 29.88 18.30 11.49
CA PRO A 11 28.57 18.91 11.74
C PRO A 11 27.41 17.90 11.69
N ILE A 12 26.35 18.13 12.47
CA ILE A 12 25.21 17.19 12.58
C ILE A 12 24.32 17.36 11.35
N THR A 13 24.19 16.34 10.50
CA THR A 13 23.22 16.30 9.38
C THR A 13 22.01 15.44 9.77
N PRO A 14 20.85 15.56 9.09
CA PRO A 14 19.74 14.62 9.25
C PRO A 14 20.15 13.15 9.26
N LEU A 15 21.06 12.73 8.38
CA LEU A 15 21.51 11.33 8.34
C LEU A 15 22.27 10.90 9.61
N VAL A 16 22.98 11.81 10.29
CA VAL A 16 23.59 11.53 11.61
C VAL A 16 22.54 11.14 12.63
N VAL A 17 21.41 11.86 12.63
CA VAL A 17 20.30 11.60 13.55
C VAL A 17 19.65 10.26 13.23
N ILE A 18 19.40 9.99 11.95
CA ILE A 18 18.83 8.71 11.48
C ILE A 18 19.76 7.54 11.86
N ALA A 19 21.07 7.66 11.64
CA ALA A 19 22.04 6.64 12.01
C ALA A 19 22.11 6.38 13.52
N ALA A 20 22.03 7.44 14.34
CA ALA A 20 21.99 7.28 15.79
C ALA A 20 20.71 6.56 16.23
N LEU A 21 19.56 6.94 15.68
CA LEU A 21 18.27 6.30 15.96
C LEU A 21 18.23 4.85 15.49
N SER A 22 18.79 4.53 14.31
CA SER A 22 18.82 3.16 13.79
C SER A 22 19.67 2.23 14.65
N ILE A 23 20.80 2.71 15.19
CA ILE A 23 21.61 1.96 16.16
C ILE A 23 20.78 1.68 17.42
N LEU A 24 20.15 2.70 18.00
CA LEU A 24 19.34 2.53 19.22
C LEU A 24 18.18 1.55 19.00
N TYR A 25 17.50 1.65 17.85
CA TYR A 25 16.42 0.75 17.48
C TYR A 25 16.92 -0.68 17.27
N THR A 26 18.08 -0.87 16.65
CA THR A 26 18.68 -2.20 16.47
C THR A 26 19.03 -2.84 17.81
N ILE A 27 19.59 -2.07 18.74
CA ILE A 27 19.86 -2.55 20.11
C ILE A 27 18.56 -3.01 20.78
N TYR A 28 17.50 -2.21 20.67
CA TYR A 28 16.18 -2.56 21.20
C TYR A 28 15.63 -3.85 20.58
N VAL A 29 15.67 -3.99 19.26
CA VAL A 29 15.22 -5.21 18.57
C VAL A 29 16.05 -6.42 18.99
N LEU A 30 17.38 -6.29 19.09
CA LEU A 30 18.24 -7.38 19.54
C LEU A 30 17.87 -7.85 20.95
N ILE A 31 17.55 -6.94 21.87
CA ILE A 31 17.06 -7.30 23.21
C ILE A 31 15.79 -8.15 23.12
N ILE A 32 14.85 -7.81 22.24
CA ILE A 32 13.63 -8.61 22.03
C ILE A 32 13.98 -9.98 21.46
N VAL A 33 14.82 -10.03 20.42
CA VAL A 33 15.21 -11.28 19.75
C VAL A 33 15.88 -12.25 20.71
N PHE A 34 16.75 -11.76 21.61
CA PHE A 34 17.39 -12.62 22.62
C PHE A 34 16.41 -13.23 23.63
N ASN A 35 15.22 -12.65 23.79
CA ASN A 35 14.20 -13.08 24.75
C ASN A 35 12.98 -13.75 24.08
N SER A 36 13.00 -13.97 22.75
CA SER A 36 11.84 -14.44 21.98
C SER A 36 12.14 -15.73 21.21
N GLU A 37 11.09 -16.31 20.62
CA GLU A 37 11.18 -17.50 19.78
C GLU A 37 11.99 -17.27 18.48
N PRO A 38 12.43 -18.34 17.78
CA PRO A 38 13.34 -18.26 16.63
C PRO A 38 12.84 -17.37 15.48
N GLU A 39 11.53 -17.18 15.34
CA GLU A 39 10.93 -16.30 14.33
C GLU A 39 11.38 -14.84 14.47
N ALA A 40 11.71 -14.40 15.69
CA ALA A 40 12.23 -13.07 15.94
C ALA A 40 13.64 -12.85 15.32
N ALA A 41 14.41 -13.92 15.10
CA ALA A 41 15.75 -13.83 14.52
C ALA A 41 15.73 -13.24 13.09
N LEU A 42 14.67 -13.53 12.32
CA LEU A 42 14.49 -12.96 10.98
C LEU A 42 14.36 -11.43 11.05
N ILE A 43 13.53 -10.94 11.99
CA ILE A 43 13.35 -9.50 12.23
C ILE A 43 14.68 -8.87 12.62
N GLY A 44 15.42 -9.49 13.53
CA GLY A 44 16.76 -9.04 13.93
C GLY A 44 17.73 -8.93 12.75
N ALA A 45 17.74 -9.93 11.87
CA ALA A 45 18.60 -9.94 10.68
C ALA A 45 18.24 -8.81 9.69
N VAL A 46 16.95 -8.61 9.41
CA VAL A 46 16.47 -7.55 8.52
C VAL A 46 16.81 -6.17 9.09
N VAL A 47 16.51 -5.93 10.37
CA VAL A 47 16.83 -4.66 11.04
C VAL A 47 18.34 -4.41 11.06
N GLY A 48 19.15 -5.44 11.34
CA GLY A 48 20.61 -5.34 11.30
C GLY A 48 21.14 -4.96 9.93
N ALA A 49 20.63 -5.58 8.85
CA ALA A 49 21.02 -5.26 7.48
C ALA A 49 20.64 -3.82 7.08
N ILE A 50 19.45 -3.35 7.47
CA ILE A 50 19.01 -1.97 7.26
C ILE A 50 19.94 -1.00 7.99
N THR A 51 20.24 -1.25 9.27
CA THR A 51 21.13 -0.39 10.05
C THR A 51 22.53 -0.35 9.48
N LEU A 52 23.08 -1.48 9.03
CA LEU A 52 24.37 -1.52 8.35
C LEU A 52 24.36 -0.64 7.09
N SER A 53 23.29 -0.72 6.29
CA SER A 53 23.12 0.10 5.09
C SER A 53 23.09 1.60 5.43
N ILE A 54 22.37 1.99 6.48
CA ILE A 54 22.35 3.37 6.99
C ILE A 54 23.74 3.82 7.43
N LEU A 55 24.52 2.96 8.09
CA LEU A 55 25.89 3.29 8.49
C LEU A 55 26.83 3.49 7.29
N VAL A 56 26.66 2.71 6.21
CA VAL A 56 27.39 2.94 4.95
C VAL A 56 27.03 4.30 4.36
N PHE A 57 25.74 4.65 4.28
CA PHE A 57 25.32 5.97 3.82
C PHE A 57 25.86 7.10 4.70
N TYR A 58 25.87 6.90 6.02
CA TYR A 58 26.47 7.85 6.96
C TYR A 58 27.95 8.09 6.65
N ILE A 59 28.74 7.03 6.38
CA ILE A 59 30.15 7.19 6.01
C ILE A 59 30.29 8.01 4.72
N ILE A 60 29.45 7.74 3.72
CA ILE A 60 29.43 8.48 2.45
C ILE A 60 29.11 9.96 2.70
N ASP A 61 28.08 10.25 3.50
CA ASP A 61 27.74 11.61 3.90
C ASP A 61 28.90 12.33 4.61
N ARG A 62 29.60 11.66 5.55
CA ARG A 62 30.79 12.24 6.20
C ARG A 62 31.91 12.58 5.22
N ILE A 63 32.03 11.84 4.13
CA ILE A 63 32.97 12.14 3.03
C ILE A 63 32.47 13.35 2.25
N LEU A 64 31.19 13.37 1.87
CA LEU A 64 30.57 14.48 1.13
C LEU A 64 30.66 15.80 1.89
N VAL A 65 30.44 15.82 3.20
CA VAL A 65 30.53 17.02 4.06
C VAL A 65 31.92 17.66 4.05
N ARG A 66 32.95 16.87 3.73
CA ARG A 66 34.33 17.39 3.58
C ARG A 66 34.59 17.95 2.19
N MET A 67 33.81 17.51 1.19
CA MET A 67 33.99 17.89 -0.22
C MET A 67 33.07 19.04 -0.64
N ILE A 68 31.88 19.14 -0.03
CA ILE A 68 30.80 20.04 -0.43
C ILE A 68 30.36 20.86 0.78
N SER A 69 29.76 22.03 0.52
CA SER A 69 29.16 22.87 1.57
C SER A 69 28.10 22.12 2.35
N TYR A 70 28.21 22.18 3.69
CA TYR A 70 27.26 21.58 4.63
C TYR A 70 25.79 21.92 4.33
N LYS A 71 25.50 23.18 3.93
CA LYS A 71 24.13 23.60 3.61
C LYS A 71 23.53 22.82 2.43
N VAL A 72 24.35 22.55 1.41
CA VAL A 72 23.92 21.83 0.21
C VAL A 72 23.60 20.38 0.55
N ILE A 73 24.39 19.75 1.42
CA ILE A 73 24.16 18.37 1.86
C ILE A 73 22.91 18.26 2.70
N VAL A 74 22.71 19.15 3.68
CA VAL A 74 21.50 19.13 4.51
C VAL A 74 20.25 19.30 3.65
N ILE A 75 20.25 20.23 2.68
CA ILE A 75 19.12 20.40 1.76
C ILE A 75 18.93 19.14 0.90
N GLY A 76 20.02 18.57 0.38
CA GLY A 76 19.98 17.35 -0.42
C GLY A 76 19.40 16.16 0.34
N GLU A 77 19.82 15.94 1.59
CA GLU A 77 19.27 14.90 2.46
C GLU A 77 17.78 15.11 2.74
N LEU A 78 17.35 16.35 2.99
CA LEU A 78 15.94 16.67 3.21
C LEU A 78 15.09 16.40 1.97
N VAL A 79 15.55 16.85 0.80
CA VAL A 79 14.87 16.59 -0.48
C VAL A 79 14.80 15.09 -0.76
N LEU A 80 15.91 14.36 -0.55
CA LEU A 80 15.93 12.91 -0.71
C LEU A 80 14.96 12.22 0.24
N GLY A 81 14.92 12.64 1.51
CA GLY A 81 13.96 12.12 2.49
C GLY A 81 12.50 12.35 2.10
N ILE A 82 12.19 13.54 1.57
CA ILE A 82 10.85 13.85 1.04
C ILE A 82 10.53 12.96 -0.17
N LEU A 83 11.47 12.78 -1.10
CA LEU A 83 11.25 11.95 -2.29
C LEU A 83 11.02 10.48 -1.92
N ILE A 84 11.79 9.95 -0.95
CA ILE A 84 11.58 8.59 -0.43
C ILE A 84 10.20 8.47 0.21
N ALA A 85 9.82 9.43 1.07
CA ALA A 85 8.51 9.43 1.72
C ALA A 85 7.38 9.47 0.68
N VAL A 86 7.45 10.39 -0.29
CA VAL A 86 6.48 10.48 -1.40
C VAL A 86 6.42 9.19 -2.20
N SER A 87 7.56 8.56 -2.52
CA SER A 87 7.59 7.30 -3.25
C SER A 87 6.93 6.17 -2.49
N ILE A 88 7.17 6.06 -1.18
CA ILE A 88 6.53 5.04 -0.33
C ILE A 88 5.03 5.30 -0.28
N THR A 89 4.60 6.52 0.05
CA THR A 89 3.17 6.86 0.14
C THR A 89 2.46 6.69 -1.20
N HIS A 90 3.14 6.94 -2.33
CA HIS A 90 2.58 6.71 -3.64
C HIS A 90 2.43 5.23 -3.96
N ASN A 91 3.43 4.40 -3.66
CA ASN A 91 3.35 2.95 -3.84
C ASN A 91 2.30 2.29 -2.94
N GLU A 92 2.05 2.87 -1.76
CA GLU A 92 1.01 2.43 -0.84
C GLU A 92 -0.37 3.05 -1.13
N SER A 93 -0.50 3.88 -2.16
CA SER A 93 -1.78 4.50 -2.50
C SER A 93 -2.81 3.46 -2.91
N THR A 94 -4.03 3.61 -2.41
CA THR A 94 -5.14 2.69 -2.63
C THR A 94 -6.24 3.36 -3.43
N ILE A 95 -6.97 2.56 -4.20
CA ILE A 95 -8.19 2.96 -4.90
C ILE A 95 -9.32 2.16 -4.25
N ASP A 96 -10.03 2.79 -3.32
CA ASP A 96 -11.04 2.14 -2.50
C ASP A 96 -12.45 2.33 -3.09
N ILE A 97 -13.21 1.25 -3.20
CA ILE A 97 -14.62 1.28 -3.59
C ILE A 97 -15.43 0.82 -2.39
N ASN A 98 -16.12 1.77 -1.75
CA ASN A 98 -16.94 1.53 -0.58
C ASN A 98 -18.38 1.24 -1.01
N ILE A 99 -18.78 -0.02 -0.94
CA ILE A 99 -20.08 -0.47 -1.45
C ILE A 99 -21.05 -0.61 -0.30
N THR A 100 -22.20 0.03 -0.42
CA THR A 100 -23.32 -0.16 0.51
C THR A 100 -24.48 -0.79 -0.25
N THR A 101 -24.92 -1.96 0.21
CA THR A 101 -26.07 -2.66 -0.37
C THR A 101 -26.82 -3.44 0.70
N ASN A 102 -28.11 -3.69 0.48
CA ASN A 102 -28.94 -4.58 1.27
C ASN A 102 -28.96 -6.02 0.73
N LYS A 103 -28.22 -6.29 -0.35
CA LYS A 103 -28.06 -7.63 -0.92
C LYS A 103 -26.90 -8.35 -0.24
N ASP A 104 -26.96 -9.68 -0.25
CA ASP A 104 -25.91 -10.55 0.30
C ASP A 104 -24.78 -10.85 -0.71
N TYR A 105 -24.76 -10.16 -1.85
CA TYR A 105 -23.74 -10.27 -2.88
C TYR A 105 -23.47 -8.93 -3.54
N ILE A 106 -22.30 -8.84 -4.16
CA ILE A 106 -21.81 -7.70 -4.92
C ILE A 106 -21.20 -8.22 -6.22
N VAL A 107 -21.59 -7.64 -7.34
CA VAL A 107 -20.96 -7.86 -8.65
C VAL A 107 -20.32 -6.57 -9.09
N VAL A 108 -19.02 -6.64 -9.37
CA VAL A 108 -18.28 -5.55 -10.00
C VAL A 108 -17.98 -5.97 -11.44
N LEU A 109 -18.52 -5.23 -12.39
CA LEU A 109 -18.34 -5.41 -13.83
C LEU A 109 -17.37 -4.35 -14.35
N PHE A 110 -16.43 -4.78 -15.20
CA PHE A 110 -15.38 -3.93 -15.75
C PHE A 110 -15.65 -3.63 -17.22
N ASP A 111 -16.80 -3.01 -17.52
CA ASP A 111 -17.36 -2.84 -18.88
C ASP A 111 -17.81 -1.41 -19.22
N SER A 112 -17.71 -0.47 -18.29
CA SER A 112 -18.24 0.88 -18.48
C SER A 112 -17.14 1.93 -18.44
N ASP A 113 -17.29 2.99 -19.24
CA ASP A 113 -16.50 4.21 -19.11
C ASP A 113 -17.02 5.12 -17.97
N GLU A 114 -18.15 4.74 -17.34
CA GLU A 114 -18.73 5.40 -16.16
C GLU A 114 -18.04 4.89 -14.87
N ASN A 115 -17.96 5.76 -13.84
CA ASN A 115 -17.18 5.52 -12.61
C ASN A 115 -15.68 5.32 -12.90
N ALA A 116 -15.13 6.13 -13.79
CA ALA A 116 -13.70 6.16 -14.08
C ALA A 116 -12.91 6.75 -12.89
N LEU A 117 -11.58 6.61 -12.91
CA LEU A 117 -10.67 7.16 -11.88
C LEU A 117 -10.83 8.67 -11.61
N THR A 118 -11.52 9.40 -12.49
CA THR A 118 -11.88 10.81 -12.36
C THR A 118 -13.02 11.06 -11.38
N ASP A 119 -13.89 10.07 -11.19
CA ASP A 119 -15.09 10.17 -10.34
C ASP A 119 -14.78 9.83 -8.87
N PHE A 120 -13.61 9.25 -8.62
CA PHE A 120 -13.09 8.96 -7.29
C PHE A 120 -12.62 10.24 -6.62
N LYS A 121 -13.06 10.43 -5.37
CA LYS A 121 -12.59 11.50 -4.50
C LYS A 121 -11.19 11.18 -3.99
N ILE A 122 -10.40 12.22 -3.74
CA ILE A 122 -9.08 12.06 -3.12
C ILE A 122 -9.28 11.65 -1.65
N ASN A 123 -8.61 10.56 -1.25
CA ASN A 123 -8.53 10.07 0.12
C ASN A 123 -7.07 10.10 0.59
N GLY A 124 -6.76 10.94 1.59
CA GLY A 124 -5.38 11.13 2.05
C GLY A 124 -4.50 11.89 1.05
N VAL A 125 -3.23 11.48 0.92
CA VAL A 125 -2.22 12.18 0.09
C VAL A 125 -2.25 11.73 -1.37
N PHE A 126 -2.44 10.42 -1.61
CA PHE A 126 -2.47 9.83 -2.96
C PHE A 126 -3.60 8.81 -3.16
N GLY A 127 -4.35 8.47 -2.11
CA GLY A 127 -5.44 7.52 -2.21
C GLY A 127 -6.65 8.11 -2.93
N LYS A 128 -7.50 7.22 -3.41
CA LYS A 128 -8.74 7.56 -4.11
C LYS A 128 -9.87 6.70 -3.55
N GLU A 129 -11.04 7.29 -3.36
CA GLU A 129 -12.21 6.56 -2.89
C GLU A 129 -13.49 6.92 -3.65
N ILE A 130 -14.37 5.95 -3.83
CA ILE A 130 -15.74 6.18 -4.29
C ILE A 130 -16.70 5.40 -3.39
N SER A 131 -17.86 5.99 -3.11
CA SER A 131 -18.93 5.32 -2.37
C SER A 131 -20.08 5.06 -3.32
N VAL A 132 -20.46 3.79 -3.48
CA VAL A 132 -21.53 3.36 -4.39
C VAL A 132 -22.63 2.67 -3.59
N TYR A 133 -23.87 3.07 -3.83
CA TYR A 133 -25.05 2.47 -3.21
C TYR A 133 -25.77 1.56 -4.22
N ASN A 134 -25.14 0.43 -4.56
CA ASN A 134 -25.74 -0.61 -5.40
C ASN A 134 -25.06 -1.97 -5.15
N HIS A 135 -25.69 -3.08 -5.55
CA HIS A 135 -25.05 -4.41 -5.54
C HIS A 135 -24.36 -4.75 -6.86
N ILE A 136 -24.77 -4.15 -7.98
CA ILE A 136 -24.09 -4.26 -9.28
C ILE A 136 -23.39 -2.92 -9.54
N ILE A 137 -22.07 -2.97 -9.74
CA ILE A 137 -21.25 -1.78 -9.99
C ILE A 137 -20.52 -1.97 -11.30
N HIS A 138 -20.70 -1.01 -12.20
CA HIS A 138 -19.93 -0.91 -13.43
C HIS A 138 -18.73 0.03 -13.22
N LEU A 139 -17.55 -0.42 -13.65
CA LEU A 139 -16.28 0.27 -13.53
C LEU A 139 -15.53 0.26 -14.87
N ASP A 140 -14.59 1.19 -14.99
CA ASP A 140 -13.60 1.24 -16.07
C ASP A 140 -12.83 -0.08 -16.19
N SER A 141 -12.79 -0.63 -17.41
CA SER A 141 -12.06 -1.86 -17.73
C SER A 141 -10.57 -1.83 -17.33
N ASN A 142 -9.96 -0.65 -17.29
CA ASN A 142 -8.56 -0.46 -16.89
C ASN A 142 -8.35 -0.71 -15.38
N LEU A 143 -9.39 -0.60 -14.56
CA LEU A 143 -9.29 -0.82 -13.12
C LEU A 143 -9.13 -2.30 -12.76
N TYR A 144 -9.53 -3.24 -13.63
CA TYR A 144 -9.48 -4.68 -13.31
C TYR A 144 -8.06 -5.17 -12.97
N ASN A 145 -7.05 -4.70 -13.71
CA ASN A 145 -5.66 -5.11 -13.49
C ASN A 145 -4.93 -4.21 -12.48
N ASN A 146 -5.62 -3.30 -11.81
CA ASN A 146 -4.98 -2.36 -10.90
C ASN A 146 -4.81 -2.99 -9.51
N GLU A 147 -3.57 -3.30 -9.14
CA GLU A 147 -3.24 -3.92 -7.84
C GLU A 147 -3.60 -3.02 -6.64
N ALA A 148 -3.72 -1.70 -6.85
CA ALA A 148 -4.14 -0.77 -5.81
C ALA A 148 -5.67 -0.75 -5.59
N LEU A 149 -6.46 -1.40 -6.46
CA LEU A 149 -7.91 -1.46 -6.35
C LEU A 149 -8.34 -2.33 -5.16
N ARG A 150 -9.14 -1.76 -4.28
CA ARG A 150 -9.73 -2.42 -3.12
C ARG A 150 -11.23 -2.26 -3.16
N ILE A 151 -11.92 -3.37 -3.34
CA ILE A 151 -13.37 -3.43 -3.19
C ILE A 151 -13.65 -3.63 -1.70
N ASN A 152 -14.36 -2.72 -1.06
CA ASN A 152 -14.75 -2.82 0.34
C ASN A 152 -16.22 -3.24 0.40
N THR A 153 -16.47 -4.41 1.00
CA THR A 153 -17.82 -4.91 1.22
C THR A 153 -18.48 -4.16 2.38
N PRO A 154 -19.82 -4.23 2.51
CA PRO A 154 -20.53 -3.90 3.74
C PRO A 154 -19.97 -4.69 4.94
N GLU A 155 -20.47 -4.42 6.15
CA GLU A 155 -20.11 -5.09 7.41
C GLU A 155 -20.48 -6.59 7.44
N TRP A 156 -19.94 -7.37 6.51
CA TRP A 156 -20.02 -8.81 6.45
C TRP A 156 -18.91 -9.40 7.31
N ALA A 157 -19.23 -10.43 8.10
CA ALA A 157 -18.23 -11.15 8.91
C ALA A 157 -17.23 -11.99 8.07
N GLY A 158 -17.35 -11.94 6.74
CA GLY A 158 -16.48 -12.58 5.76
C GLY A 158 -17.18 -12.77 4.42
N PHE A 159 -16.41 -12.91 3.35
CA PHE A 159 -16.95 -13.13 2.00
C PHE A 159 -16.19 -14.20 1.24
N ILE A 160 -16.85 -14.77 0.23
CA ILE A 160 -16.24 -15.59 -0.81
C ILE A 160 -16.09 -14.69 -2.03
N GLN A 161 -14.91 -14.72 -2.66
CA GLN A 161 -14.64 -13.97 -3.88
C GLN A 161 -14.45 -14.94 -5.05
N GLU A 162 -15.07 -14.62 -6.18
CA GLU A 162 -14.88 -15.28 -7.46
C GLU A 162 -14.62 -14.23 -8.53
N ASP A 163 -13.56 -14.40 -9.31
CA ASP A 163 -13.22 -13.55 -10.44
C ASP A 163 -13.28 -14.34 -11.75
N GLY A 164 -13.69 -13.68 -12.82
CA GLY A 164 -13.88 -14.36 -14.09
C GLY A 164 -14.15 -13.43 -15.26
N THR A 165 -14.50 -14.05 -16.39
CA THR A 165 -14.94 -13.34 -17.58
C THR A 165 -16.29 -13.89 -18.00
N ILE A 166 -17.24 -12.98 -18.23
CA ILE A 166 -18.59 -13.26 -18.67
C ILE A 166 -18.81 -12.62 -20.03
N ARG A 167 -19.66 -13.19 -20.88
CA ARG A 167 -20.03 -12.54 -22.16
C ARG A 167 -21.35 -11.80 -21.96
N LEU A 168 -21.31 -10.47 -22.11
CA LEU A 168 -22.48 -9.59 -22.10
C LEU A 168 -22.56 -8.93 -23.47
N ASN A 169 -23.71 -9.02 -24.14
CA ASN A 169 -23.89 -8.48 -25.50
C ASN A 169 -22.76 -8.89 -26.47
N GLU A 170 -22.39 -10.17 -26.45
CA GLU A 170 -21.28 -10.79 -27.23
C GLU A 170 -19.85 -10.33 -26.89
N LYS A 171 -19.69 -9.30 -26.05
CA LYS A 171 -18.40 -8.78 -25.59
C LYS A 171 -17.94 -9.48 -24.31
N PRO A 172 -16.65 -9.83 -24.18
CA PRO A 172 -16.11 -10.35 -22.94
C PRO A 172 -15.96 -9.21 -21.92
N VAL A 173 -16.59 -9.38 -20.76
CA VAL A 173 -16.55 -8.47 -19.62
C VAL A 173 -15.92 -9.21 -18.44
N LYS A 174 -14.94 -8.59 -17.80
CA LYS A 174 -14.36 -9.14 -16.58
C LYS A 174 -15.25 -8.79 -15.39
N TYR A 175 -15.33 -9.69 -14.43
CA TYR A 175 -16.11 -9.47 -13.21
C TYR A 175 -15.37 -9.89 -11.96
N ILE A 176 -15.75 -9.28 -10.84
CA ILE A 176 -15.46 -9.75 -9.49
C ILE A 176 -16.80 -9.89 -8.76
N LEU A 177 -17.11 -11.12 -8.35
CA LEU A 177 -18.26 -11.46 -7.52
C LEU A 177 -17.79 -11.63 -6.08
N ARG A 178 -18.48 -11.00 -5.14
CA ARG A 178 -18.31 -11.25 -3.70
C ARG A 178 -19.64 -11.61 -3.07
N THR A 179 -19.65 -12.68 -2.30
CA THR A 179 -20.86 -13.20 -1.64
C THR A 179 -20.62 -13.37 -0.14
N HIS A 180 -21.61 -13.02 0.67
CA HIS A 180 -21.54 -13.17 2.12
C HIS A 180 -21.40 -14.65 2.52
N ARG A 181 -20.39 -14.96 3.36
CA ARG A 181 -19.94 -16.33 3.67
C ARG A 181 -21.01 -17.25 4.29
N THR A 182 -22.01 -16.69 4.95
CA THR A 182 -23.04 -17.44 5.68
C THR A 182 -24.14 -18.03 4.79
N GLN A 183 -24.18 -17.69 3.50
CA GLN A 183 -25.21 -18.16 2.57
C GLN A 183 -24.68 -19.27 1.64
N ASN A 184 -25.44 -20.36 1.55
CA ASN A 184 -25.19 -21.45 0.60
C ASN A 184 -25.38 -20.92 -0.83
N LEU A 185 -24.36 -21.08 -1.69
CA LEU A 185 -24.30 -20.69 -3.11
C LEU A 185 -25.39 -21.32 -4.02
N GLN A 186 -26.40 -22.00 -3.48
CA GLN A 186 -27.31 -22.87 -4.24
C GLN A 186 -28.29 -22.12 -5.16
N GLY A 187 -28.29 -20.78 -5.18
CA GLY A 187 -29.20 -19.97 -6.01
C GLY A 187 -28.56 -18.87 -6.86
N LEU A 188 -27.27 -18.54 -6.63
CA LEU A 188 -26.55 -17.53 -7.43
C LEU A 188 -25.69 -18.27 -8.45
N THR A 189 -26.23 -18.53 -9.64
CA THR A 189 -25.43 -19.02 -10.77
C THR A 189 -24.96 -17.84 -11.61
N ILE A 190 -23.87 -18.02 -12.34
CA ILE A 190 -23.41 -17.03 -13.33
C ILE A 190 -24.54 -16.68 -14.30
N ASP A 191 -25.39 -17.65 -14.65
CA ASP A 191 -26.50 -17.43 -15.57
C ASP A 191 -27.68 -16.67 -14.93
N SER A 192 -27.96 -16.84 -13.63
CA SER A 192 -28.92 -15.97 -12.94
C SER A 192 -28.40 -14.53 -12.81
N LEU A 193 -27.08 -14.36 -12.61
CA LEU A 193 -26.44 -13.05 -12.59
C LEU A 193 -26.52 -12.36 -13.95
N LYS A 194 -26.28 -13.07 -15.07
CA LYS A 194 -26.46 -12.49 -16.42
C LYS A 194 -27.86 -11.93 -16.61
N GLN A 195 -28.88 -12.70 -16.23
CA GLN A 195 -30.27 -12.27 -16.38
C GLN A 195 -30.63 -11.07 -15.51
N GLU A 196 -29.94 -10.88 -14.38
CA GLU A 196 -30.14 -9.70 -13.53
C GLU A 196 -29.41 -8.48 -14.09
N ILE A 197 -28.16 -8.66 -14.56
CA ILE A 197 -27.35 -7.63 -15.21
C ILE A 197 -28.03 -7.12 -16.49
N GLU A 198 -28.65 -8.00 -17.29
CA GLU A 198 -29.37 -7.61 -18.52
C GLU A 198 -30.71 -6.90 -18.26
N LYS A 199 -31.19 -6.85 -17.01
CA LYS A 199 -32.47 -6.21 -16.64
C LYS A 199 -32.31 -4.79 -16.10
N GLU A 200 -31.11 -4.41 -15.64
CA GLU A 200 -30.77 -3.01 -15.32
C GLU A 200 -30.57 -2.18 -16.59
#